data_AF-A0A2T2YLB3-F1
#
_entry.id   AF-A0A2T2YLB3-F1
#
_cell.length_a   1.000
_cell.length_b   1.000
_cell.length_c   1.000
_cell.angle_alpha   90.00
_cell.angle_beta   90.00
_cell.angle_gamma   90.00
#
_symmetry.space_group_name_H-M   'P 1'
#
loop_
_entity.id
_entity.type
_entity.pdbx_description
1 polymer ?
#
loop_
_entity_poly.entity_id
_entity_poly.type
_entity_poly.pdbx_seq_one_letter_code
_entity_poly.pdbx_strand_id
1 'polypeptide(L)'
;MSFFPKFFAFKTEISFDEKKEAFLAVLLNIEEKYTLYFNRKLQEIPLELPDQLQNYYLLRKEFEYLRFDYMLDSDLPIHIKQECDEAYQKIWGNK
;
A
#
# COMPACT_ATOMS: atom_id res chain seq x y z
N MET A 1 23.00 41.29 -23.15
CA MET A 1 21.69 40.92 -22.60
C MET A 1 21.47 39.44 -22.87
N SER A 2 21.70 38.57 -21.90
CA SER A 2 21.47 37.13 -22.05
C SER A 2 20.23 36.74 -21.24
N PHE A 3 19.12 36.57 -21.92
CA PHE A 3 17.91 35.98 -21.36
C PHE A 3 18.06 34.46 -21.42
N PHE A 4 18.47 33.86 -20.31
CA PHE A 4 18.25 32.43 -20.09
C PHE A 4 16.88 32.28 -19.42
N PRO A 5 15.90 31.59 -20.04
CA PRO A 5 14.68 31.25 -19.33
C PRO A 5 15.06 30.21 -18.27
N LYS A 6 14.85 30.57 -17.00
CA LYS A 6 14.84 29.62 -15.90
C LYS A 6 13.74 28.60 -16.21
N PHE A 7 14.12 27.41 -16.63
CA PHE A 7 13.22 26.26 -16.63
C PHE A 7 12.83 26.00 -15.18
N PHE A 8 11.61 26.43 -14.83
CA PHE A 8 10.95 25.96 -13.63
C PHE A 8 10.85 24.44 -13.74
N ALA A 9 11.63 23.73 -12.93
CA ALA A 9 11.39 22.33 -12.68
C ALA A 9 10.02 22.25 -11.98
N PHE A 10 8.97 22.01 -12.77
CA PHE A 10 7.72 21.49 -12.25
C PHE A 10 8.07 20.10 -11.69
N LYS A 11 8.40 20.06 -10.41
CA LYS A 11 8.36 18.82 -9.64
C LYS A 11 6.86 18.50 -9.61
N THR A 12 6.39 17.72 -10.57
CA THR A 12 5.03 17.22 -10.59
C THR A 12 4.87 16.40 -9.32
N GLU A 13 4.29 17.00 -8.30
CA GLU A 13 3.84 16.27 -7.13
C GLU A 13 2.89 15.20 -7.64
N ILE A 14 3.27 13.94 -7.43
CA ILE A 14 2.44 12.79 -7.75
C ILE A 14 1.11 13.00 -7.03
N SER A 15 0.02 12.98 -7.79
CA SER A 15 -1.32 13.21 -7.26
C SER A 15 -1.69 12.11 -6.27
N PHE A 16 -2.67 12.41 -5.41
CA PHE A 16 -3.15 11.44 -4.43
C PHE A 16 -3.58 10.11 -5.08
N ASP A 17 -4.25 10.16 -6.22
CA ASP A 17 -4.75 8.98 -6.91
C ASP A 17 -3.61 8.12 -7.46
N GLU A 18 -2.58 8.75 -8.05
CA GLU A 18 -1.38 8.04 -8.51
C GLU A 18 -0.61 7.39 -7.34
N LYS A 19 -0.51 8.07 -6.18
CA LYS A 19 0.08 7.48 -4.98
C LYS A 19 -0.72 6.27 -4.47
N LYS A 20 -2.06 6.39 -4.49
CA LYS A 20 -2.96 5.30 -4.11
C LYS A 20 -2.82 4.10 -5.04
N GLU A 21 -2.80 4.32 -6.35
CA GLU A 21 -2.58 3.24 -7.33
C GLU A 21 -1.22 2.58 -7.15
N ALA A 22 -0.16 3.37 -6.96
CA ALA A 22 1.17 2.85 -6.68
C ALA A 22 1.18 1.97 -5.42
N PHE A 23 0.46 2.38 -4.37
CA PHE A 23 0.38 1.59 -3.14
C PHE A 23 -0.37 0.29 -3.33
N LEU A 24 -1.54 0.33 -4.00
CA LEU A 24 -2.30 -0.86 -4.30
C LEU A 24 -1.49 -1.86 -5.15
N ALA A 25 -0.68 -1.38 -6.09
CA ALA A 25 0.22 -2.22 -6.87
C ALA A 25 1.30 -2.88 -5.99
N VAL A 26 1.87 -2.17 -5.02
CA VAL A 26 2.83 -2.77 -4.07
C VAL A 26 2.15 -3.80 -3.17
N LEU A 27 0.94 -3.52 -2.68
CA LEU A 27 0.17 -4.47 -1.87
C LEU A 27 -0.15 -5.75 -2.66
N LEU A 28 -0.50 -5.63 -3.94
CA LEU A 28 -0.71 -6.80 -4.81
C LEU A 28 0.59 -7.62 -4.96
N ASN A 29 1.75 -6.97 -5.13
CA ASN A 29 3.02 -7.68 -5.19
C ASN A 29 3.37 -8.40 -3.88
N ILE A 30 3.03 -7.80 -2.73
CA ILE A 30 3.18 -8.44 -1.41
C ILE A 30 2.25 -9.65 -1.32
N GLU A 31 1.00 -9.52 -1.74
CA GLU A 31 0.06 -10.66 -1.79
C GLU A 31 0.59 -11.79 -2.68
N GLU A 32 1.05 -11.47 -3.90
CA GLU A 32 1.62 -12.44 -4.82
C GLU A 32 2.84 -13.15 -4.22
N LYS A 33 3.76 -12.39 -3.60
CA LYS A 33 4.93 -12.94 -2.89
C LYS A 33 4.54 -13.92 -1.77
N TYR A 34 3.44 -13.63 -1.07
CA TYR A 34 2.94 -14.45 0.03
C TYR A 34 1.74 -15.33 -0.36
N THR A 35 1.51 -15.58 -1.66
CA THR A 35 0.40 -16.39 -2.18
C THR A 35 0.27 -17.75 -1.47
N LEU A 36 1.40 -18.40 -1.16
CA LEU A 36 1.38 -19.68 -0.47
C LEU A 36 0.83 -19.59 0.97
N TYR A 37 1.04 -18.47 1.66
CA TYR A 37 0.48 -18.25 2.99
C TYR A 37 -1.05 -18.11 2.91
N PHE A 38 -1.53 -17.23 2.02
CA PHE A 38 -2.95 -16.99 1.80
C PHE A 38 -3.69 -18.25 1.30
N ASN A 39 -3.04 -19.03 0.42
CA ASN A 39 -3.57 -20.30 -0.05
C ASN A 39 -3.60 -21.41 1.01
N ARG A 40 -2.68 -21.40 1.98
CA ARG A 40 -2.69 -22.38 3.08
C ARG A 40 -3.74 -22.04 4.12
N LYS A 41 -3.97 -20.76 4.39
CA LYS A 41 -5.00 -20.31 5.33
C LYS A 41 -6.42 -20.72 4.88
N LEU A 42 -6.67 -20.79 3.58
CA LEU A 42 -7.88 -21.36 2.98
C LEU A 42 -8.15 -22.82 3.36
N GLN A 43 -7.13 -23.59 3.71
CA GLN A 43 -7.33 -24.99 4.10
C GLN A 43 -7.81 -25.12 5.55
N GLU A 44 -7.61 -24.09 6.38
CA GLU A 44 -8.05 -24.07 7.78
C GLU A 44 -9.48 -23.52 7.94
N ILE A 45 -9.95 -22.70 6.99
CA ILE A 45 -11.30 -22.11 7.02
C ILE A 45 -11.95 -22.36 5.65
N PRO A 46 -13.11 -23.04 5.57
CA PRO A 46 -13.81 -23.28 4.31
C PRO A 46 -14.46 -21.97 3.84
N LEU A 47 -13.65 -21.07 3.28
CA LEU A 47 -14.10 -19.86 2.63
C LEU A 47 -14.35 -20.17 1.15
N GLU A 48 -15.48 -19.72 0.62
CA GLU A 48 -15.82 -19.82 -0.81
C GLU A 48 -14.89 -18.98 -1.70
N LEU A 49 -14.07 -18.10 -1.09
CA LEU A 49 -13.13 -17.21 -1.76
C LEU A 49 -11.75 -17.27 -1.11
N PRO A 50 -10.66 -17.13 -1.89
CA PRO A 50 -9.32 -17.03 -1.36
C PRO A 50 -9.21 -15.89 -0.36
N ASP A 51 -8.54 -16.15 0.75
CA ASP A 51 -8.18 -15.10 1.68
C ASP A 51 -7.13 -14.18 1.03
N GLN A 52 -7.25 -12.87 1.22
CA GLN A 52 -6.50 -11.86 0.48
C GLN A 52 -6.00 -10.78 1.40
N LEU A 53 -4.91 -10.11 1.01
CA LEU A 53 -4.30 -9.05 1.82
C LEU A 53 -5.30 -7.92 2.09
N GLN A 54 -6.21 -7.65 1.15
CA GLN A 54 -7.28 -6.64 1.30
C GLN A 54 -8.25 -6.89 2.45
N ASN A 55 -8.32 -8.13 2.96
CA ASN A 55 -9.16 -8.46 4.13
C ASN A 55 -8.52 -8.00 5.45
N TYR A 56 -7.26 -7.55 5.44
CA TYR A 56 -6.49 -7.31 6.66
C TYR A 56 -6.15 -5.86 6.91
N TYR A 57 -6.43 -4.98 5.96
CA TYR A 57 -6.11 -3.56 6.08
C TYR A 57 -7.26 -2.66 5.67
N LEU A 58 -7.18 -1.41 6.12
CA LEU A 58 -8.04 -0.32 5.71
C LEU A 58 -7.15 0.86 5.32
N LEU A 59 -7.37 1.38 4.11
CA LEU A 59 -6.80 2.63 3.67
C LEU A 59 -7.85 3.72 3.78
N ARG A 60 -7.72 4.59 4.80
CA ARG A 60 -8.67 5.68 5.08
C ARG A 60 -8.10 7.01 4.63
N LYS A 61 -8.91 7.78 3.90
CA LYS A 61 -8.62 9.19 3.57
C LYS A 61 -9.42 10.07 4.52
N GLU A 62 -8.75 10.74 5.44
CA GLU A 62 -9.34 11.70 6.38
C GLU A 62 -8.83 13.11 6.07
N PHE A 63 -9.64 13.89 5.34
CA PHE A 63 -9.32 15.26 4.89
C PHE A 63 -7.95 15.33 4.20
N GLU A 64 -6.93 15.80 4.92
CA GLU A 64 -5.55 16.00 4.44
C GLU A 64 -4.62 14.81 4.72
N TYR A 65 -5.08 13.82 5.49
CA TYR A 65 -4.28 12.69 5.92
C TYR A 65 -4.80 11.40 5.28
N LEU A 66 -3.87 10.60 4.77
CA LEU A 66 -4.13 9.19 4.52
C LEU A 66 -3.67 8.42 5.74
N ARG A 67 -4.38 7.34 6.06
CA ARG A 67 -4.02 6.44 7.14
C ARG A 67 -4.18 5.00 6.65
N PHE A 68 -3.16 4.20 6.94
CA PHE A 68 -3.15 2.78 6.70
C PHE A 68 -3.21 2.07 8.05
N ASP A 69 -4.28 1.30 8.26
CA ASP A 69 -4.53 0.58 9.51
C ASP A 69 -4.79 -0.90 9.22
N TYR A 70 -4.36 -1.77 10.13
CA TYR A 70 -4.75 -3.16 10.12
C TYR A 70 -6.12 -3.34 10.78
N MET A 71 -6.88 -4.34 10.32
CA MET A 71 -8.10 -4.75 11.01
C MET A 71 -7.78 -5.29 12.42
N LEU A 72 -8.70 -5.14 13.37
CA LEU A 72 -8.49 -5.51 14.78
C LEU A 72 -8.20 -7.00 14.98
N ASP A 73 -8.76 -7.83 14.11
CA ASP A 73 -8.61 -9.28 14.02
C ASP A 73 -7.55 -9.70 12.99
N SER A 74 -6.72 -8.76 12.51
CA SER A 74 -5.64 -9.08 11.58
C SER A 74 -4.58 -9.94 12.23
N ASP A 75 -4.60 -11.22 11.90
CA ASP A 75 -3.61 -12.23 12.25
C ASP A 75 -2.47 -12.34 11.22
N LEU A 76 -2.31 -11.32 10.36
CA LEU A 76 -1.21 -11.26 9.43
C LEU A 76 0.14 -11.40 10.17
N PRO A 77 1.06 -12.22 9.65
CA PRO A 77 2.41 -12.31 10.17
C PRO A 77 3.09 -10.95 10.23
N ILE A 78 3.91 -10.75 11.27
CA ILE A 78 4.61 -9.48 11.53
C ILE A 78 5.44 -9.03 10.31
N HIS A 79 6.08 -9.96 9.60
CA HIS A 79 6.90 -9.62 8.43
C HIS A 79 6.06 -9.10 7.25
N ILE A 80 4.83 -9.61 7.04
CA ILE A 80 3.92 -9.10 6.01
C ILE A 80 3.45 -7.69 6.39
N LYS A 81 3.11 -7.48 7.67
CA LYS A 81 2.76 -6.14 8.19
C LYS A 81 3.91 -5.14 7.99
N GLN A 82 5.14 -5.52 8.33
CA GLN A 82 6.31 -4.67 8.14
C GLN A 82 6.51 -4.26 6.66
N GLU A 83 6.35 -5.18 5.71
CA GLU A 83 6.45 -4.83 4.28
C GLU A 83 5.34 -3.88 3.82
N CYS A 84 4.13 -4.04 4.34
CA CYS A 84 3.03 -3.12 4.05
C CYS A 84 3.29 -1.72 4.64
N ASP A 85 3.79 -1.65 5.87
CA ASP A 85 4.16 -0.40 6.54
C ASP A 85 5.30 0.31 5.79
N GLU A 86 6.33 -0.42 5.37
CA GLU A 86 7.43 0.11 4.57
C GLU A 86 6.96 0.63 3.22
N ALA A 87 6.05 -0.10 2.55
CA ALA A 87 5.43 0.36 1.30
C ALA A 87 4.65 1.65 1.50
N TYR A 88 3.88 1.74 2.58
CA TYR A 88 3.12 2.94 2.93
C TYR A 88 4.05 4.13 3.20
N GLN A 89 5.11 3.95 3.98
CA GLN A 89 6.11 4.97 4.26
C GLN A 89 6.89 5.38 3.01
N LYS A 90 7.13 4.49 2.05
CA LYS A 90 7.82 4.86 0.80
C LYS A 90 6.98 5.82 -0.08
N ILE A 91 5.66 5.71 -0.02
CA ILE A 91 4.74 6.45 -0.89
C ILE A 91 4.28 7.77 -0.23
N TRP A 92 3.99 7.72 1.07
CA TRP A 92 3.50 8.88 1.84
C TRP A 92 4.43 9.37 2.95
N GLY A 93 5.43 8.58 3.32
CA GLY A 93 6.49 8.99 4.24
C GLY A 93 7.40 10.00 3.55
N ASN A 94 6.97 11.25 3.57
CA ASN A 94 7.86 12.38 3.39
C ASN A 94 8.89 12.35 4.53
N LYS A 95 10.10 11.88 4.23
CA LYS A 95 11.30 12.33 4.96
C LYS A 95 12.05 13.32 4.08
#